data_AF-A0A7S2GRM9-F1
#
_entry.id   AF-A0A7S2GRM9-F1
#
_cell.length_a   1.000
_cell.length_b   1.000
_cell.length_c   1.000
_cell.angle_alpha   90.00
_cell.angle_beta   90.00
_cell.angle_gamma   90.00
#
_symmetry.space_group_name_H-M   'P 1'
#
loop_
_entity.id
_entity.type
_entity.pdbx_description
1 polymer ?
#
loop_
_entity_poly.entity_id
_entity_poly.type
_entity_poly.pdbx_seq_one_letter_code
_entity_poly.pdbx_strand_id
1 'polypeptide(L)'
;VGVATEPWHVCSSVSVEYEPILQALAGGPHLRLVVFNLFSLGAWHIGEALSASTLAVSPCLIPYEHPAAFPEEFRMAHPELHASLLAAPASHVGWSEVSL
;
A
#
# COMPACT_ATOMS: atom_id res chain seq x y z
N VAL A 1 -19.18 5.67 -19.52
CA VAL A 1 -19.85 6.94 -19.15
C VAL A 1 -19.51 7.18 -17.68
N GLY A 2 -18.45 7.93 -17.42
CA GLY A 2 -17.99 8.21 -16.05
C GLY A 2 -18.86 9.30 -15.44
N VAL A 3 -19.46 9.00 -14.28
CA VAL A 3 -20.29 9.93 -13.53
C VAL A 3 -19.39 11.06 -13.02
N ALA A 4 -19.84 12.31 -13.18
CA ALA A 4 -19.16 13.50 -12.66
C ALA A 4 -18.96 13.35 -11.15
N THR A 5 -17.70 13.26 -10.72
CA THR A 5 -17.31 13.33 -9.32
C THR A 5 -17.71 14.71 -8.78
N GLU A 6 -18.31 14.71 -7.59
CA GLU A 6 -18.69 15.93 -6.86
C GLU A 6 -17.55 16.96 -6.78
N PRO A 7 -17.86 18.27 -6.63
CA PRO A 7 -16.83 19.29 -6.47
C PRO A 7 -15.90 18.94 -5.30
N TRP A 8 -14.61 18.84 -5.62
CA TRP A 8 -13.53 18.47 -4.69
C TRP A 8 -13.46 19.45 -3.52
N HIS A 9 -13.95 19.03 -2.35
CA HIS A 9 -13.74 19.76 -1.11
C HIS A 9 -12.33 19.47 -0.58
N VAL A 10 -11.42 20.43 -0.71
CA VAL A 10 -10.07 20.34 -0.13
C VAL A 10 -10.20 20.31 1.39
N CYS A 11 -9.78 19.21 2.01
CA CYS A 11 -9.74 19.08 3.46
C CYS A 11 -8.69 20.05 4.03
N SER A 12 -9.09 20.96 4.93
CA SER A 12 -8.21 22.00 5.48
C SER A 12 -7.00 21.47 6.26
N SER A 13 -7.01 20.20 6.67
CA SER A 13 -5.89 19.54 7.35
C SER A 13 -4.73 19.15 6.43
N VAL A 14 -5.00 18.96 5.14
CA VAL A 14 -4.01 18.58 4.11
C VAL A 14 -2.97 19.68 3.92
N SER A 15 -3.40 20.94 3.98
CA SER A 15 -2.53 22.09 3.73
C SER A 15 -1.39 22.20 4.74
N VAL A 16 -1.54 21.70 5.97
CA VAL A 16 -0.48 21.82 7.00
C VAL A 16 0.58 20.73 6.85
N GLU A 17 0.17 19.49 6.58
CA GLU A 17 1.07 18.35 6.48
C GLU A 17 1.96 18.41 5.23
N TYR A 18 1.42 18.88 4.10
CA TYR A 18 2.11 18.87 2.81
C TYR A 18 2.59 20.25 2.34
N GLU A 19 2.48 21.29 3.17
CA GLU A 19 2.90 22.66 2.84
C GLU A 19 4.30 22.75 2.21
N PRO A 20 5.35 22.07 2.71
CA PRO A 20 6.68 22.16 2.11
C PRO A 20 6.72 21.67 0.66
N ILE A 21 5.90 20.65 0.34
CA ILE A 21 5.83 20.08 -1.01
C ILE A 21 5.03 21.01 -1.92
N LEU A 22 3.91 21.55 -1.43
CA LEU A 22 3.10 22.50 -2.18
C LEU A 22 3.91 23.76 -2.50
N GLN A 23 4.71 24.28 -1.56
CA GLN A 23 5.59 25.42 -1.78
C GLN A 23 6.69 25.12 -2.81
N ALA A 24 7.31 23.94 -2.75
CA ALA A 24 8.30 23.53 -3.74
C ALA A 24 7.72 23.43 -5.16
N LEU A 25 6.42 23.12 -5.28
CA LEU A 25 5.72 22.96 -6.55
C LEU A 25 5.03 24.25 -7.04
N ALA A 26 4.77 25.22 -6.16
CA ALA A 26 4.03 26.45 -6.47
C ALA A 26 4.70 27.35 -7.53
N GLY A 27 6.02 27.25 -7.71
CA GLY A 27 6.77 27.96 -8.76
C GLY A 27 7.01 27.14 -10.03
N GLY A 28 6.50 25.91 -10.09
CA GLY A 28 6.74 24.97 -11.18
C GLY A 28 5.68 25.03 -12.30
N PRO A 29 5.87 24.24 -13.37
CA PRO A 29 4.84 24.07 -14.40
C PRO A 29 3.54 23.52 -13.79
N HIS A 30 2.39 23.88 -14.37
CA HIS A 30 1.08 23.33 -13.97
C HIS A 30 1.11 21.81 -13.97
N LEU A 31 1.05 21.22 -12.77
CA LEU A 31 1.12 19.78 -12.59
C LEU A 31 -0.20 19.15 -13.06
N ARG A 32 -0.14 18.23 -14.02
CA ARG A 32 -1.32 17.61 -14.64
C ARG A 32 -1.66 16.24 -14.05
N LEU A 33 -0.64 15.52 -13.57
CA LEU A 33 -0.75 14.14 -13.10
C LEU A 33 0.23 13.88 -11.94
N VAL A 34 -0.28 13.32 -10.85
CA VAL A 34 0.51 12.73 -9.76
C VAL A 34 0.41 11.21 -9.89
N VAL A 35 1.55 10.56 -10.12
CA VAL A 35 1.66 9.09 -10.08
C VAL A 35 2.33 8.70 -8.78
N PHE A 36 1.71 7.83 -7.99
CA PHE A 36 2.20 7.50 -6.65
C PHE A 36 1.99 6.02 -6.33
N ASN A 37 2.83 5.46 -5.48
CA ASN A 37 2.68 4.09 -4.99
C ASN A 37 1.38 3.96 -4.18
N LEU A 38 0.63 2.86 -4.32
CA LEU A 38 -0.58 2.56 -3.56
C LEU A 38 -0.43 2.75 -2.03
N PHE A 39 0.77 2.53 -1.48
CA PHE A 39 1.06 2.73 -0.05
C PHE A 39 1.40 4.17 0.33
N SER A 40 1.51 5.08 -0.64
CA SER A 40 1.84 6.50 -0.46
C SER A 40 0.60 7.39 -0.62
N LEU A 41 -0.49 7.05 0.08
CA LEU A 41 -1.79 7.72 -0.05
C LEU A 41 -1.75 9.22 0.24
N GLY A 42 -0.77 9.72 1.01
CA GLY A 42 -0.59 11.17 1.21
C GLY A 42 -0.39 11.96 -0.09
N ALA A 43 0.14 11.32 -1.14
CA ALA A 43 0.27 11.94 -2.47
C ALA A 43 -1.07 12.21 -3.16
N TRP A 44 -2.14 11.49 -2.76
CA TRP A 44 -3.50 11.77 -3.21
C TRP A 44 -3.90 13.20 -2.84
N HIS A 45 -3.67 13.58 -1.58
CA HIS A 45 -4.03 14.90 -1.06
C HIS A 45 -3.24 16.04 -1.70
N ILE A 46 -1.99 15.78 -2.10
CA ILE A 46 -1.19 16.71 -2.89
C ILE A 46 -1.83 16.94 -4.27
N GLY A 47 -2.31 15.88 -4.92
CA GLY A 47 -3.05 15.98 -6.18
C GLY A 47 -4.32 16.82 -6.05
N GLU A 48 -5.08 16.61 -4.97
CA GLU A 48 -6.27 17.41 -4.65
C GLU A 48 -5.93 18.90 -4.49
N ALA A 49 -4.91 19.22 -3.69
CA ALA A 49 -4.49 20.60 -3.44
C ALA A 49 -4.01 21.32 -4.72
N LEU A 50 -3.41 20.60 -5.65
CA LEU A 50 -2.89 21.14 -6.91
C LEU A 50 -3.88 21.07 -8.08
N SER A 51 -5.10 20.55 -7.86
CA SER A 51 -6.07 20.28 -8.93
C SER A 51 -5.50 19.40 -10.06
N ALA A 52 -4.60 18.48 -9.71
CA ALA A 52 -3.98 17.54 -10.64
C ALA A 52 -4.71 16.19 -10.61
N SER A 53 -4.74 15.48 -11.75
CA SER A 53 -5.23 14.09 -11.76
C SER A 53 -4.28 13.20 -10.96
N THR A 54 -4.79 12.12 -10.37
CA THR A 54 -4.02 11.18 -9.54
C THR A 54 -4.10 9.77 -10.11
N LEU A 55 -2.98 9.04 -10.10
CA LEU A 55 -2.90 7.64 -10.49
C LEU A 55 -2.10 6.86 -9.44
N ALA A 56 -2.79 5.99 -8.69
CA ALA A 56 -2.15 5.03 -7.82
C ALA A 56 -1.57 3.90 -8.66
N VAL A 57 -0.26 3.67 -8.56
CA VAL A 57 0.41 2.49 -9.12
C VAL A 57 0.62 1.47 -8.00
N SER A 58 0.28 0.22 -8.29
CA SER A 58 0.63 -0.93 -7.46
C SER A 58 1.70 -1.75 -8.18
N PRO A 59 2.95 -1.25 -8.27
CA PRO A 59 4.00 -1.91 -9.05
C PRO A 59 4.44 -3.23 -8.42
N CYS A 60 4.09 -3.46 -7.14
CA CYS A 60 4.25 -4.72 -6.46
C CYS A 60 2.88 -5.10 -5.93
N LEU A 61 2.28 -6.18 -6.45
CA LEU A 61 1.43 -6.98 -5.59
C LEU A 61 2.33 -7.30 -4.40
N ILE A 62 2.02 -6.80 -3.21
CA ILE A 62 2.57 -7.44 -2.02
C ILE A 62 2.15 -8.89 -2.19
N PRO A 63 3.08 -9.84 -2.29
CA PRO A 63 2.70 -11.23 -2.31
C PRO A 63 2.14 -11.48 -0.91
N TYR A 64 0.81 -11.41 -0.82
CA TYR A 64 0.07 -11.80 0.38
C TYR A 64 0.23 -13.30 0.63
N GLU A 65 0.72 -14.02 -0.39
CA GLU A 65 1.08 -15.42 -0.36
C GLU A 65 2.60 -15.55 -0.31
N HIS A 66 3.10 -16.48 0.49
CA HIS A 66 4.51 -16.84 0.44
C HIS A 66 4.93 -17.40 -0.95
N PRO A 67 6.23 -17.37 -1.31
CA PRO A 67 6.71 -18.06 -2.50
C PRO A 67 6.32 -19.55 -2.52
N ALA A 68 6.07 -20.13 -3.70
CA ALA A 68 5.63 -21.53 -3.81
C ALA A 68 6.61 -22.54 -3.17
N ALA A 69 7.89 -22.21 -3.10
CA ALA A 69 8.93 -23.05 -2.49
C ALA A 69 8.99 -22.94 -0.95
N PHE A 70 8.38 -21.90 -0.37
CA PHE A 70 8.50 -21.61 1.07
C PHE A 70 8.11 -22.78 1.98
N PRO A 71 7.00 -23.52 1.77
CA PRO A 71 6.64 -24.65 2.63
C PRO A 71 7.74 -25.70 2.72
N GLU A 72 8.36 -26.02 1.59
CA GLU A 72 9.40 -27.05 1.51
C GLU A 72 10.72 -26.54 2.10
N GLU A 73 11.10 -25.30 1.80
CA GLU A 73 12.30 -24.66 2.36
C GLU A 73 12.20 -24.53 3.89
N PHE A 74 11.03 -24.13 4.40
CA PHE A 74 10.78 -24.03 5.84
C PHE A 74 10.84 -25.39 6.53
N ARG A 75 10.22 -26.42 5.93
CA ARG A 75 10.26 -27.79 6.44
C ARG A 75 11.69 -28.33 6.50
N MET A 76 12.50 -28.04 5.48
CA MET A 76 13.90 -28.45 5.44
C MET A 76 14.77 -27.70 6.46
N ALA A 77 14.59 -26.39 6.60
CA ALA A 77 15.37 -25.56 7.50
C ALA A 77 14.99 -25.75 8.97
N HIS A 78 13.71 -26.00 9.26
CA HIS A 78 13.14 -26.04 10.61
C HIS A 78 12.18 -27.22 10.82
N PRO A 79 12.66 -28.48 10.71
CA PRO A 79 11.78 -29.66 10.73
C PRO A 79 10.98 -29.83 12.03
N GLU A 80 11.58 -29.56 13.19
CA GLU A 80 10.91 -29.70 14.49
C GLU A 80 9.85 -28.61 14.72
N LEU A 81 10.12 -27.39 14.28
CA LEU A 81 9.17 -26.28 14.34
C LEU A 81 8.00 -26.51 13.39
N HIS A 82 8.28 -26.97 12.17
CA HIS A 82 7.25 -27.35 11.20
C HIS A 82 6.33 -28.45 11.76
N ALA A 83 6.89 -29.50 12.39
CA ALA A 83 6.09 -30.54 13.03
C ALA A 83 5.24 -29.99 14.19
N SER A 84 5.79 -29.06 14.98
CA SER A 84 5.08 -28.42 16.09
C SER A 84 3.93 -27.52 15.61
N LEU A 85 4.14 -26.77 14.51
CA LEU A 85 3.11 -25.93 13.88
C LEU A 85 1.99 -26.76 13.25
N LEU A 86 2.31 -27.93 12.68
CA LEU A 86 1.30 -28.87 12.17
C LEU A 86 0.46 -29.51 13.28
N ALA A 87 1.05 -29.72 14.46
CA ALA A 87 0.37 -30.30 15.62
C ALA A 87 -0.32 -29.27 16.51
N ALA A 88 -0.18 -27.97 16.21
CA ALA A 88 -0.71 -26.90 17.03
C ALA A 88 -2.26 -26.99 17.13
N PRO A 89 -2.84 -26.87 18.34
CA PRO A 89 -4.29 -26.81 18.48
C PRO A 89 -4.82 -25.49 17.90
N ALA A 90 -6.09 -25.47 17.47
CA ALA A 90 -6.71 -24.32 16.82
C ALA A 90 -6.73 -23.01 17.65
N SER A 91 -6.43 -23.08 18.95
CA SER A 91 -6.28 -21.91 19.81
C SER A 91 -4.89 -21.25 19.74
N HIS A 92 -3.97 -21.82 18.96
CA HIS A 92 -2.59 -21.36 18.80
C HIS A 92 -2.29 -21.12 17.32
N VAL A 93 -1.22 -20.38 17.05
CA VAL A 93 -0.67 -20.24 15.71
C VAL A 93 -0.22 -21.62 15.22
N GLY A 94 -0.75 -22.07 14.09
CA GLY A 94 -0.43 -23.33 13.44
C GLY A 94 0.16 -23.12 12.04
N TRP A 95 0.30 -24.22 11.31
CA TRP A 95 0.86 -24.17 9.96
C TRP A 95 0.01 -23.36 8.97
N SER A 96 -1.32 -23.36 9.14
CA SER A 96 -2.24 -22.59 8.32
C SER A 96 -1.95 -21.10 8.33
N GLU A 97 -1.47 -20.52 9.44
CA GLU A 97 -1.16 -19.10 9.52
C GLU A 97 0.20 -18.75 8.91
N VAL A 98 1.08 -19.75 8.78
CA VAL A 98 2.44 -19.60 8.24
C VAL A 98 2.47 -19.84 6.74
N SER A 99 1.60 -20.71 6.22
CA SER A 99 1.51 -21.06 4.80
C SER A 99 0.36 -20.36 4.06
N LEU A 100 -0.05 -19.17 4.54
CA LEU A 100 -1.01 -18.31 3.84
C LEU A 100 -0.34 -17.43 2.77
#